data_AF-A0A6M0KZR5-F1
#
_entry.id   AF-A0A6M0KZR5-F1
#
_cell.length_a   1.000
_cell.length_b   1.000
_cell.length_c   1.000
_cell.angle_alpha   90.00
_cell.angle_beta   90.00
_cell.angle_gamma   90.00
#
_symmetry.space_group_name_H-M   'P 1'
#
loop_
_entity.id
_entity.type
_entity.pdbx_description
1 polymer ?
#
loop_
_entity_poly.entity_id
_entity_poly.type
_entity_poly.pdbx_seq_one_letter_code
_entity_poly.pdbx_strand_id
1 'polypeptide(L)'
;MPRNLNEDEHKKARESFMMFVRKVVPPSLIVAVLTGLYLISQVFGSIGEDGMTTFQMMLSLKAFLGIWLGIRGFNQVYLKIQPLVFKSHVLPFAFVVTIIFLSQFMYLG
;
A
#
# COMPACT_ATOMS: atom_id res chain seq x y z
N MET A 1 -26.06 -14.98 -2.50
CA MET A 1 -25.92 -15.26 -1.04
C MET A 1 -27.29 -15.63 -0.51
N PRO A 2 -27.48 -16.83 0.08
CA PRO A 2 -28.79 -17.28 0.52
C PRO A 2 -29.28 -16.45 1.72
N ARG A 3 -30.57 -16.11 1.69
CA ARG A 3 -31.28 -15.11 2.52
C ARG A 3 -31.70 -15.61 3.92
N ASN A 4 -31.05 -16.65 4.44
CA ASN A 4 -31.63 -17.50 5.51
C ASN A 4 -30.78 -17.62 6.78
N LEU A 5 -29.84 -16.70 7.05
CA LEU A 5 -29.11 -16.68 8.32
C LEU A 5 -29.79 -15.68 9.27
N ASN A 6 -30.06 -16.09 10.50
CA ASN A 6 -30.61 -15.21 11.53
C ASN A 6 -29.57 -14.14 11.92
N GLU A 7 -29.95 -12.97 12.43
CA GLU A 7 -29.00 -11.86 12.71
C GLU A 7 -27.82 -12.30 13.61
N ASP A 8 -28.08 -13.21 14.55
CA ASP A 8 -27.07 -13.78 15.44
C ASP A 8 -26.05 -14.67 14.71
N GLU A 9 -26.48 -15.41 13.69
CA GLU A 9 -25.60 -16.26 12.89
C GLU A 9 -24.74 -15.43 11.93
N HIS A 10 -25.30 -14.33 11.39
CA HIS A 10 -24.53 -13.35 10.64
C HIS A 10 -23.44 -12.69 11.49
N LYS A 11 -23.74 -12.36 12.75
CA LYS A 11 -22.77 -11.78 13.67
C LYS A 11 -21.65 -12.76 14.02
N LYS A 12 -21.99 -14.02 14.32
CA LYS A 12 -21.00 -15.10 14.56
C LYS A 12 -20.13 -15.36 13.33
N ALA A 13 -20.72 -15.41 12.14
CA ALA A 13 -19.96 -15.56 10.90
C ALA A 13 -19.00 -14.37 10.69
N ARG A 14 -19.49 -13.14 10.86
CA ARG A 14 -18.66 -11.93 10.73
C ARG A 14 -17.50 -11.93 11.72
N GLU A 15 -17.73 -12.33 12.97
CA GLU A 15 -16.67 -12.43 13.99
C GLU A 15 -15.64 -13.50 13.62
N SER A 16 -16.07 -14.68 13.13
CA SER A 16 -15.13 -15.73 12.69
C SER A 16 -14.26 -15.23 11.54
N PHE A 17 -14.86 -14.61 10.51
CA PHE A 17 -14.13 -13.99 9.42
C PHE A 17 -13.18 -12.90 9.91
N MET A 18 -13.60 -12.06 10.86
CA MET A 18 -12.77 -10.98 11.38
C MET A 18 -11.54 -11.47 12.14
N MET A 19 -11.65 -12.61 12.85
CA MET A 19 -10.49 -13.25 13.47
C MET A 19 -9.46 -13.72 12.43
N PHE A 20 -9.92 -14.34 11.34
CA PHE A 20 -9.03 -14.75 10.24
C PHE A 20 -8.39 -13.54 9.56
N VAL A 21 -9.20 -12.53 9.20
CA VAL A 21 -8.75 -11.30 8.54
C VAL A 21 -7.68 -10.58 9.38
N ARG A 22 -7.89 -10.43 10.69
CA ARG A 22 -6.89 -9.80 11.57
C ARG A 22 -5.56 -10.57 11.65
N LYS A 23 -5.58 -11.88 11.41
CA LYS A 23 -4.37 -12.71 11.40
C LYS A 23 -3.63 -12.64 10.07
N VAL A 24 -4.35 -12.57 8.95
CA VAL A 24 -3.75 -12.60 7.60
C VAL A 24 -3.39 -11.22 7.05
N VAL A 25 -4.10 -10.16 7.45
CA VAL A 25 -3.87 -8.79 6.94
C VAL A 25 -2.49 -8.24 7.30
N PRO A 26 -2.01 -8.35 8.55
CA PRO A 26 -0.66 -7.87 8.90
C PRO A 26 0.48 -8.51 8.09
N PRO A 27 0.58 -9.85 7.98
CA PRO A 27 1.64 -10.46 7.18
C PRO A 27 1.49 -10.20 5.68
N SER A 28 0.26 -10.13 5.15
CA SER A 28 0.07 -9.80 3.73
C SER A 28 0.45 -8.36 3.40
N LEU A 29 0.28 -7.41 4.33
CA LEU A 29 0.79 -6.04 4.18
C LEU A 29 2.32 -6.02 4.10
N ILE A 30 3.02 -6.79 4.94
CA ILE A 30 4.49 -6.89 4.89
C ILE A 30 4.94 -7.44 3.54
N VAL A 31 4.32 -8.54 3.10
CA VAL A 31 4.64 -9.15 1.80
C VAL A 31 4.45 -8.13 0.67
N ALA A 32 3.34 -7.39 0.67
CA ALA A 32 3.08 -6.36 -0.34
C ALA A 32 4.15 -5.26 -0.36
N VAL A 33 4.60 -4.79 0.81
CA VAL A 33 5.66 -3.78 0.92
C VAL A 33 6.99 -4.33 0.42
N LEU A 34 7.38 -5.53 0.85
CA LEU A 34 8.62 -6.17 0.43
C LEU A 34 8.65 -6.46 -1.08
N THR A 35 7.54 -6.97 -1.63
CA THR A 35 7.41 -7.20 -3.08
C THR A 35 7.44 -5.87 -3.83
N GLY A 36 6.80 -4.82 -3.33
CA GLY A 36 6.86 -3.49 -3.94
C GLY A 36 8.29 -2.93 -4.00
N LEU A 37 9.03 -3.02 -2.89
CA LEU A 37 10.44 -2.62 -2.82
C LEU A 37 11.32 -3.42 -3.79
N TYR A 38 11.09 -4.73 -3.87
CA TYR A 38 11.81 -5.60 -4.79
C TYR A 38 11.52 -5.24 -6.25
N LEU A 39 10.26 -5.02 -6.62
CA LEU A 39 9.91 -4.63 -7.99
C LEU A 39 10.52 -3.27 -8.35
N ILE A 40 10.53 -2.31 -7.41
CA ILE A 40 11.18 -1.01 -7.64
C ILE A 40 12.67 -1.21 -7.90
N SER A 41 13.37 -2.04 -7.12
CA SER A 41 14.81 -2.26 -7.33
C SER A 41 15.13 -2.95 -8.65
N GLN A 42 14.29 -3.89 -9.09
CA GLN A 42 14.44 -4.54 -10.39
C GLN A 42 14.18 -3.58 -11.56
N VAL A 43 13.16 -2.72 -11.45
CA VAL A 43 12.75 -1.81 -12.53
C VAL A 43 13.64 -0.55 -12.60
N PHE A 44 14.34 -0.18 -11.53
CA PHE A 44 15.18 1.02 -11.48
C PHE A 44 16.36 0.99 -12.48
N GLY A 45 16.98 -0.19 -12.67
CA GLY A 45 18.10 -0.38 -13.59
C GLY A 45 19.37 0.40 -13.21
N SER A 46 20.36 0.38 -14.10
CA SER A 46 21.61 1.15 -13.98
C SER A 46 21.39 2.61 -14.38
N ILE A 47 22.01 3.54 -13.65
CA ILE A 47 22.06 4.96 -14.03
C ILE A 47 23.18 5.12 -15.06
N GLY A 48 22.88 5.68 -16.23
CA GLY A 48 23.85 5.92 -17.29
C GLY A 48 24.76 7.13 -17.00
N GLU A 49 25.78 7.33 -17.83
CA GLU A 49 26.72 8.45 -17.69
C GLU A 49 26.05 9.82 -17.87
N ASP A 50 24.93 9.89 -18.61
CA ASP A 50 24.12 11.09 -18.83
C ASP A 50 23.15 11.41 -17.66
N GLY A 51 23.16 10.61 -16.59
CA GLY A 51 22.32 10.80 -15.40
C GLY A 51 21.01 10.01 -15.41
N MET A 52 20.09 10.37 -14.51
CA MET A 52 18.80 9.68 -14.38
C MET A 52 17.85 10.03 -15.53
N THR A 53 17.25 9.01 -16.13
CA THR A 53 16.18 9.21 -17.11
C THR A 53 14.92 9.76 -16.44
N THR A 54 14.05 10.42 -17.22
CA THR A 54 12.73 10.89 -16.74
C THR A 54 11.94 9.76 -16.08
N PHE A 55 12.04 8.55 -16.63
CA PHE A 55 11.45 7.35 -16.03
C PHE A 55 12.01 7.03 -14.64
N GLN A 56 13.33 7.06 -14.45
CA GLN A 56 13.97 6.81 -13.15
C GLN A 56 13.64 7.91 -12.13
N MET A 57 13.56 9.18 -12.57
CA MET A 57 13.14 10.29 -11.71
C MET A 57 11.68 10.14 -11.27
N MET A 58 10.76 9.80 -12.17
CA MET A 58 9.36 9.57 -11.81
C MET A 58 9.18 8.30 -10.96
N LEU A 59 9.94 7.25 -11.24
CA LEU A 59 9.95 6.01 -10.45
C LEU A 59 10.47 6.24 -9.03
N SER A 60 11.52 7.06 -8.85
CA SER A 60 12.03 7.40 -7.51
C SER A 60 11.02 8.21 -6.70
N LEU A 61 10.32 9.16 -7.32
CA LEU A 61 9.22 9.90 -6.68
C LEU A 61 8.07 8.96 -6.28
N LYS A 62 7.70 8.03 -7.17
CA LYS A 62 6.69 7.00 -6.90
C LYS A 62 7.12 6.08 -5.75
N ALA A 63 8.37 5.66 -5.74
CA ALA A 63 8.96 4.82 -4.70
C ALA A 63 8.96 5.55 -3.35
N PHE A 64 9.33 6.83 -3.31
CA PHE A 64 9.29 7.64 -2.11
C PHE A 64 7.88 7.73 -1.50
N LEU A 65 6.87 8.04 -2.33
CA LEU A 65 5.47 8.08 -1.89
C LEU A 65 4.97 6.70 -1.42
N GLY A 66 5.37 5.62 -2.12
CA GLY A 66 5.02 4.25 -1.76
C GLY A 66 5.65 3.78 -0.45
N ILE A 67 6.94 4.05 -0.24
CA ILE A 67 7.67 3.72 1.00
C ILE A 67 7.07 4.48 2.17
N TRP A 68 6.73 5.75 2.00
CA TRP A 68 6.06 6.54 3.03
C TRP A 68 4.71 5.94 3.45
N LEU A 69 3.89 5.51 2.49
CA LEU A 69 2.64 4.79 2.77
C LEU A 69 2.88 3.44 3.46
N GLY A 70 3.91 2.70 3.04
CA GLY A 70 4.30 1.42 3.63
C GLY A 70 4.73 1.55 5.09
N ILE A 71 5.61 2.51 5.40
CA ILE A 71 6.06 2.81 6.77
C ILE A 71 4.88 3.19 7.66
N ARG A 72 3.96 4.01 7.15
CA ARG A 72 2.74 4.35 7.89
C ARG A 72 1.87 3.11 8.15
N GLY A 73 1.62 2.29 7.12
CA GLY A 73 0.82 1.07 7.24
C GLY A 73 1.42 0.11 8.28
N PHE A 74 2.74 -0.07 8.24
CA PHE A 74 3.48 -0.86 9.22
C PHE A 74 3.34 -0.30 10.63
N ASN A 75 3.56 1.00 10.84
CA ASN A 75 3.41 1.64 12.15
C ASN A 75 1.97 1.55 12.69
N GLN A 76 0.97 1.63 11.83
CA GLN A 76 -0.43 1.49 12.22
C GLN A 76 -0.77 0.07 12.67
N VAL A 77 -0.25 -0.95 11.97
CA VAL A 77 -0.56 -2.36 12.23
C VAL A 77 0.26 -2.93 13.40
N TYR A 78 1.55 -2.64 13.46
CA TYR A 78 2.47 -3.26 14.44
C TYR A 78 2.71 -2.41 15.67
N LEU A 79 2.92 -1.10 15.53
CA LEU A 79 3.23 -0.24 16.67
C LEU A 79 1.96 0.23 17.40
N LYS A 80 0.76 0.01 16.83
CA LYS A 80 -0.54 0.55 17.31
C LYS A 80 -0.50 2.06 17.62
N ILE A 81 0.51 2.76 17.12
CA ILE A 81 0.67 4.20 17.28
C ILE A 81 -0.44 4.83 16.44
N GLN A 82 -1.26 5.67 17.07
CA GLN A 82 -2.20 6.51 16.32
C GLN A 82 -1.42 7.24 15.22
N PRO A 83 -1.93 7.34 13.97
CA PRO A 83 -1.16 7.90 12.87
C PRO A 83 -0.59 9.26 13.30
N LEU A 84 0.74 9.31 13.47
CA LEU A 84 1.45 10.39 14.18
C LEU A 84 1.17 11.79 13.63
N VAL A 85 0.64 11.88 12.39
CA VAL A 85 0.44 13.15 11.70
C VAL A 85 -0.98 13.33 11.12
N PHE A 86 -1.77 12.27 10.88
CA PHE A 86 -3.07 12.44 10.20
C PHE A 86 -4.15 11.45 10.67
N LYS A 87 -5.12 11.94 11.46
CA LYS A 87 -6.39 11.23 11.75
C LYS A 87 -7.28 11.06 10.50
N SER A 88 -6.96 11.74 9.40
CA SER A 88 -7.76 11.75 8.17
C SER A 88 -7.30 10.70 7.14
N HIS A 89 -8.25 10.04 6.48
CA HIS A 89 -8.02 9.09 5.39
C HIS A 89 -7.79 9.77 4.02
N VAL A 90 -7.92 11.11 3.95
CA VAL A 90 -7.82 11.86 2.69
C VAL A 90 -6.39 11.89 2.15
N LEU A 91 -5.39 12.13 3.00
CA LEU A 91 -3.99 12.24 2.59
C LEU A 91 -3.39 10.94 2.02
N PRO A 92 -3.59 9.74 2.64
CA PRO A 92 -3.12 8.51 2.03
C PRO A 92 -3.89 8.19 0.74
N PHE A 93 -5.18 8.53 0.66
CA PHE A 93 -5.95 8.38 -0.58
C PHE A 93 -5.41 9.27 -1.70
N ALA A 94 -5.10 10.53 -1.40
CA ALA A 94 -4.46 11.44 -2.35
C ALA A 94 -3.12 10.89 -2.85
N PHE A 95 -2.29 10.32 -1.97
CA PHE A 95 -1.03 9.69 -2.40
C PHE A 95 -1.24 8.50 -3.33
N VAL A 96 -2.23 7.64 -3.06
CA VAL A 96 -2.57 6.53 -3.96
C VAL A 96 -3.03 7.06 -5.32
N VAL A 97 -3.91 8.06 -5.35
CA VAL A 97 -4.38 8.69 -6.60
C VAL A 97 -3.21 9.29 -7.38
N THR A 98 -2.33 10.04 -6.70
CA THR A 98 -1.12 10.60 -7.29
C THR A 98 -0.21 9.51 -7.86
N ILE A 99 0.02 8.40 -7.15
CA ILE A 99 0.81 7.25 -7.63
C ILE A 99 0.21 6.64 -8.91
N ILE A 100 -1.12 6.53 -8.98
CA ILE A 100 -1.82 6.00 -10.17
C ILE A 100 -1.60 6.93 -11.35
N PHE A 101 -1.81 8.25 -11.18
CA PHE A 101 -1.57 9.23 -12.23
C PHE A 101 -0.10 9.24 -12.68
N LEU A 102 0.86 9.25 -11.75
CA LEU A 102 2.29 9.14 -12.08
C LEU A 102 2.55 7.90 -12.94
N SER A 103 1.94 6.76 -12.60
CA SER A 103 2.11 5.52 -13.34
C SER A 103 1.59 5.59 -14.78
N GLN A 104 0.60 6.44 -15.08
CA GLN A 104 0.13 6.67 -16.44
C GLN A 104 1.13 7.51 -17.24
N PHE A 105 1.70 8.54 -16.60
CA PHE A 105 2.67 9.43 -17.24
C PHE A 105 4.04 8.78 -17.47
N MET A 106 4.40 7.75 -16.70
CA MET A 106 5.67 7.04 -16.84
C MET A 106 5.89 6.36 -18.21
N TYR A 107 4.82 6.08 -18.96
CA TYR A 107 4.91 5.43 -20.28
C TYR A 107 4.60 6.38 -21.45
N LEU A 108 4.31 7.65 -21.16
CA LEU A 108 3.96 8.67 -22.15
C LEU A 108 5.17 9.53 -22.60
N GLY A 109 6.33 9.35 -21.97
CA GLY A 109 7.57 10.08 -22.23
C GLY A 109 8.67 9.22 -22.83
#